data_AF-A0A5N5PIC0-F1
#
_entry.id   AF-A0A5N5PIC0-F1
#
_cell.length_a   1.000
_cell.length_b   1.000
_cell.length_c   1.000
_cell.angle_alpha   90.00
_cell.angle_beta   90.00
_cell.angle_gamma   90.00
#
_symmetry.space_group_name_H-M   'P 1'
#
loop_
_entity.id
_entity.type
_entity.pdbx_description
1 polymer ?
#
loop_
_entity_poly.entity_id
_entity_poly.type
_entity_poly.pdbx_seq_one_letter_code
_entity_poly.pdbx_strand_id
1 'polypeptide(L)'
;MFHTRHCLHRRAYQHKVTKIIEEMISEALVKADSYIQIEGTGGKMYKMSEAIDDMEAYTKLTDNIFEQILYSSRPELSDARSILKNVVCRRLYKCVGQTTPETALNVSKEQLAKEVAESKPDDIDIDLKPEDFVVKVFGIDYGKKEENPIDSVYFYCKNNPSKAFQPQKEQVSKLLPNTFSEKHIIVYCKQTDKLEAAKKYFEQWCQKNNSEAQDVDIVVPELSSIIPLPPASSAEDRRAGAGERVKKGFFGAPKGQQH
;
A
#
# COMPACT_ATOMS: atom_id res chain seq x y z
N MET A 1 11.37 7.31 -7.90
CA MET A 1 9.91 7.43 -8.17
C MET A 1 9.17 6.13 -7.82
N PHE A 2 9.35 5.04 -8.57
CA PHE A 2 8.61 3.79 -8.31
C PHE A 2 8.89 3.15 -6.95
N HIS A 3 10.14 3.22 -6.47
CA HIS A 3 10.47 2.83 -5.08
C HIS A 3 9.65 3.64 -4.05
N THR A 4 9.54 4.96 -4.21
CA THR A 4 8.72 5.82 -3.36
C THR A 4 7.24 5.43 -3.41
N ARG A 5 6.68 5.14 -4.60
CA ARG A 5 5.31 4.62 -4.75
C ARG A 5 5.13 3.34 -3.93
N HIS A 6 6.03 2.38 -4.09
CA HIS A 6 6.00 1.13 -3.33
C HIS A 6 6.02 1.41 -1.82
N CYS A 7 6.91 2.29 -1.34
CA CYS A 7 6.98 2.63 0.09
C CYS A 7 5.70 3.29 0.63
N LEU A 8 5.06 4.18 -0.15
CA LEU A 8 3.77 4.78 0.22
C LEU A 8 2.65 3.73 0.29
N HIS A 9 2.60 2.82 -0.69
CA HIS A 9 1.64 1.71 -0.67
C HIS A 9 1.85 0.82 0.57
N ARG A 10 3.09 0.40 0.83
CA ARG A 10 3.41 -0.49 1.94
C ARG A 10 3.13 0.13 3.31
N ARG A 11 3.42 1.42 3.48
CA ARG A 11 3.32 2.11 4.78
C ARG A 11 1.96 2.73 5.07
N ALA A 12 1.25 3.21 4.05
CA ALA A 12 0.02 3.99 4.23
C ALA A 12 -1.19 3.35 3.55
N TYR A 13 -1.19 3.24 2.22
CA TYR A 13 -2.39 2.86 1.47
C TYR A 13 -2.82 1.41 1.69
N GLN A 14 -1.86 0.51 1.94
CA GLN A 14 -2.10 -0.91 2.20
C GLN A 14 -1.87 -1.26 3.67
N HIS A 15 -1.82 -0.25 4.56
CA HIS A 15 -1.63 -0.48 5.99
C HIS A 15 -2.75 -1.35 6.55
N LYS A 16 -2.41 -2.36 7.36
CA LYS A 16 -3.34 -3.36 7.92
C LYS A 16 -4.58 -2.74 8.56
N VAL A 17 -4.38 -1.67 9.33
CA VAL A 17 -5.50 -0.99 10.01
C VAL A 17 -6.37 -0.19 9.04
N THR A 18 -5.77 0.38 7.99
CA THR A 18 -6.53 1.07 6.94
C THR A 18 -7.41 0.07 6.20
N LYS A 19 -6.83 -1.09 5.83
CA LYS A 19 -7.54 -2.15 5.11
C LYS A 19 -8.73 -2.71 5.87
N ILE A 20 -8.61 -2.87 7.19
CA ILE A 20 -9.72 -3.39 7.98
C ILE A 20 -10.82 -2.35 8.22
N ILE A 21 -10.46 -1.07 8.36
CA ILE A 21 -11.45 0.01 8.42
C ILE A 21 -12.21 0.12 7.10
N GLU A 22 -11.51 0.08 5.96
CA GLU A 22 -12.14 0.05 4.63
C GLU A 22 -13.15 -1.10 4.53
N GLU A 23 -12.79 -2.31 4.97
CA GLU A 23 -13.71 -3.46 4.96
C GLU A 23 -14.92 -3.26 5.85
N MET A 24 -14.73 -2.78 7.08
CA MET A 24 -15.84 -2.53 8.01
C MET A 24 -16.79 -1.46 7.45
N ILE A 25 -16.26 -0.42 6.81
CA ILE A 25 -17.09 0.60 6.14
C ILE A 25 -17.83 -0.04 4.96
N SER A 26 -17.16 -0.80 4.09
CA SER A 26 -17.82 -1.50 2.99
C SER A 26 -18.92 -2.45 3.47
N GLU A 27 -18.68 -3.22 4.54
CA GLU A 27 -19.67 -4.12 5.15
C GLU A 27 -20.90 -3.34 5.64
N ALA A 28 -20.69 -2.18 6.28
CA ALA A 28 -21.78 -1.31 6.71
C ALA A 28 -22.56 -0.71 5.52
N LEU A 29 -21.87 -0.28 4.46
CA LEU A 29 -22.51 0.26 3.25
C LEU A 29 -23.37 -0.78 2.55
N VAL A 30 -22.86 -2.02 2.39
CA VAL A 30 -23.64 -3.13 1.80
C VAL A 30 -24.91 -3.41 2.63
N LYS A 31 -24.81 -3.40 3.96
CA LYS A 31 -25.97 -3.58 4.85
C LYS A 31 -26.96 -2.43 4.81
N ALA A 32 -26.53 -1.22 4.44
CA ALA A 32 -27.37 -0.04 4.35
C ALA A 32 -27.97 0.19 2.95
N ASP A 33 -27.46 -0.49 1.92
CA ASP A 33 -27.75 -0.22 0.51
C ASP A 33 -29.24 -0.24 0.14
N SER A 34 -29.99 -1.20 0.69
CA SER A 34 -31.43 -1.32 0.42
C SER A 34 -32.28 -0.22 1.05
N TYR A 35 -31.75 0.52 2.02
CA TYR A 35 -32.52 1.46 2.84
C TYR A 35 -32.17 2.93 2.55
N ILE A 36 -30.96 3.20 2.09
CA ILE A 36 -30.53 4.53 1.68
C ILE A 36 -31.06 4.80 0.27
N GLN A 37 -31.65 5.97 0.08
CA GLN A 37 -32.25 6.40 -1.18
C GLN A 37 -31.70 7.76 -1.55
N ILE A 38 -31.26 7.90 -2.80
CA ILE A 38 -30.62 9.09 -3.35
C ILE A 38 -31.45 9.55 -4.53
N GLU A 39 -31.95 10.78 -4.47
CA GLU A 39 -32.74 11.36 -5.56
C GLU A 39 -31.84 11.71 -6.75
N GLY A 40 -32.16 11.14 -7.91
CA GLY A 40 -31.53 11.41 -9.19
C GLY A 40 -32.45 12.16 -10.16
N THR A 41 -32.13 12.06 -11.45
CA THR A 41 -32.84 12.79 -12.50
C THR A 41 -34.34 12.55 -12.48
N GLY A 42 -35.12 13.63 -12.50
CA GLY A 42 -36.58 13.57 -12.56
C GLY A 42 -37.24 13.08 -11.27
N GLY A 43 -36.54 13.17 -10.13
CA GLY A 43 -37.06 12.76 -8.81
C GLY A 43 -37.05 11.25 -8.57
N LYS A 44 -36.40 10.48 -9.45
CA LYS A 44 -36.28 9.03 -9.30
C LYS A 44 -35.29 8.70 -8.17
N MET A 45 -35.65 7.78 -7.29
CA MET A 45 -34.79 7.34 -6.19
C MET A 45 -33.89 6.18 -6.61
N TYR A 46 -32.64 6.23 -6.18
CA TYR A 46 -31.60 5.23 -6.43
C TYR A 46 -31.01 4.73 -5.11
N LYS A 47 -30.63 3.45 -5.05
CA LYS A 47 -29.76 2.95 -3.98
C LYS A 47 -28.33 3.49 -4.13
N MET A 48 -27.48 3.28 -3.12
CA MET A 48 -26.06 3.65 -3.22
C MET A 48 -25.37 2.89 -4.35
N SER A 49 -25.63 1.59 -4.48
CA SER A 49 -25.08 0.73 -5.52
C SER A 49 -25.53 1.08 -6.94
N GLU A 50 -26.72 1.69 -7.08
CA GLU A 50 -27.35 2.05 -8.36
C GLU A 50 -27.08 3.52 -8.75
N ALA A 51 -26.56 4.34 -7.83
CA ALA A 51 -26.33 5.76 -8.07
C ALA A 51 -25.33 6.01 -9.21
N ILE A 52 -24.45 5.06 -9.54
CA ILE A 52 -23.52 5.16 -10.67
C ILE A 52 -24.23 5.28 -12.02
N ASP A 53 -25.49 4.83 -12.11
CA ASP A 53 -26.28 4.82 -13.33
C ASP A 53 -26.97 6.17 -13.61
N ASP A 54 -26.89 7.13 -12.67
CA ASP A 54 -27.47 8.47 -12.81
C ASP A 54 -26.54 9.54 -12.22
N MET A 55 -26.06 10.47 -13.04
CA MET A 55 -25.06 11.45 -12.59
C MET A 55 -25.61 12.46 -11.57
N GLU A 56 -26.92 12.72 -11.57
CA GLU A 56 -27.53 13.60 -10.56
C GLU A 56 -27.52 12.92 -9.18
N ALA A 57 -27.88 11.64 -9.13
CA ALA A 57 -27.75 10.83 -7.92
C ALA A 57 -26.28 10.66 -7.51
N TYR A 58 -25.39 10.30 -8.44
CA TYR A 58 -23.97 10.07 -8.16
C TYR A 58 -23.27 11.29 -7.57
N THR A 59 -23.59 12.49 -8.06
CA THR A 59 -23.04 13.76 -7.54
C THR A 59 -23.38 13.97 -6.06
N LYS A 60 -24.51 13.43 -5.60
CA LYS A 60 -24.96 13.51 -4.19
C LYS A 60 -24.38 12.37 -3.33
N LEU A 61 -23.86 11.30 -3.93
CA LEU A 61 -23.23 10.17 -3.24
C LEU A 61 -21.80 10.55 -2.82
N THR A 62 -21.63 10.94 -1.56
CA THR A 62 -20.36 11.37 -0.97
C THR A 62 -20.14 10.71 0.39
N ASP A 63 -18.99 10.98 1.02
CA ASP A 63 -18.64 10.50 2.36
C ASP A 63 -19.70 10.85 3.43
N ASN A 64 -20.56 11.84 3.18
CA ASN A 64 -21.72 12.16 4.02
C ASN A 64 -22.61 10.93 4.30
N ILE A 65 -22.61 9.93 3.43
CA ILE A 65 -23.37 8.69 3.63
C ILE A 65 -22.95 7.94 4.91
N PHE A 66 -21.69 8.08 5.32
CA PHE A 66 -21.19 7.56 6.58
C PHE A 66 -21.96 8.17 7.76
N GLU A 67 -22.10 9.50 7.79
CA GLU A 67 -22.81 10.22 8.85
C GLU A 67 -24.32 9.95 8.81
N GLN A 68 -24.91 9.87 7.61
CA GLN A 68 -26.32 9.52 7.45
C GLN A 68 -26.65 8.17 8.07
N ILE A 69 -25.81 7.15 7.88
CA ILE A 69 -26.00 5.83 8.50
C ILE A 69 -25.73 5.90 10.00
N LEU A 70 -24.63 6.55 10.41
CA LEU A 70 -24.20 6.60 11.81
C LEU A 70 -25.23 7.27 12.72
N TYR A 71 -25.86 8.36 12.25
CA TYR A 71 -26.84 9.15 13.00
C TYR A 71 -28.29 8.82 12.68
N SER A 72 -28.55 7.84 11.80
CA SER A 72 -29.92 7.40 11.53
C SER A 72 -30.58 6.81 12.78
N SER A 73 -31.86 7.11 12.98
CA SER A 73 -32.72 6.45 13.98
C SER A 73 -33.48 5.24 13.42
N ARG A 74 -33.33 4.94 12.12
CA ARG A 74 -34.06 3.86 11.43
C ARG A 74 -33.65 2.48 11.98
N PRO A 75 -34.59 1.61 12.38
CA PRO A 75 -34.27 0.27 12.86
C PRO A 75 -33.56 -0.61 11.81
N GLU A 76 -33.90 -0.43 10.54
CA GLU A 76 -33.36 -1.22 9.42
C GLU A 76 -31.86 -0.98 9.21
N LEU A 77 -31.38 0.20 9.61
CA LEU A 77 -29.96 0.58 9.54
C LEU A 77 -29.17 0.20 10.81
N SER A 78 -29.77 -0.55 11.75
CA SER A 78 -29.15 -0.86 13.05
C SER A 78 -27.85 -1.65 12.94
N ASP A 79 -27.78 -2.65 12.07
CA ASP A 79 -26.57 -3.44 11.84
C ASP A 79 -25.43 -2.58 11.25
N ALA A 80 -25.72 -1.85 10.16
CA ALA A 80 -24.76 -0.96 9.52
C ALA A 80 -24.26 0.11 10.49
N ARG A 81 -25.17 0.75 11.23
CA ARG A 81 -24.87 1.74 12.26
C ARG A 81 -23.99 1.17 13.37
N SER A 82 -24.20 -0.09 13.77
CA SER A 82 -23.39 -0.75 14.81
C SER A 82 -21.95 -0.98 14.34
N ILE A 83 -21.75 -1.36 13.08
CA ILE A 83 -20.42 -1.51 12.48
C ILE A 83 -19.69 -0.16 12.43
N LEU A 84 -20.35 0.91 11.96
CA LEU A 84 -19.74 2.24 11.92
C LEU A 84 -19.41 2.78 13.33
N LYS A 85 -20.29 2.54 14.32
CA LYS A 85 -19.99 2.84 15.73
C LYS A 85 -18.76 2.10 16.23
N ASN A 86 -18.57 0.85 15.83
CA ASN A 86 -17.37 0.09 16.18
C ASN A 86 -16.11 0.70 15.56
N VAL A 87 -16.17 1.19 14.32
CA VAL A 87 -15.07 1.94 13.69
C VAL A 87 -14.72 3.19 14.50
N VAL A 88 -15.72 4.03 14.81
CA VAL A 88 -15.54 5.28 15.58
C VAL A 88 -14.99 5.02 16.98
N CYS A 89 -15.51 4.00 17.68
CA CYS A 89 -15.05 3.60 19.01
C CYS A 89 -13.77 2.73 18.98
N ARG A 90 -13.12 2.59 17.83
CA ARG A 90 -11.89 1.80 17.64
C ARG A 90 -12.00 0.32 18.03
N ARG A 91 -13.22 -0.24 18.02
CA ARG A 91 -13.51 -1.68 18.17
C ARG A 91 -13.41 -2.37 16.82
N LEU A 92 -12.19 -2.42 16.27
CA LEU A 92 -11.91 -2.99 14.96
C LEU A 92 -11.72 -4.51 15.02
N TYR A 93 -12.02 -5.19 13.91
CA TYR A 93 -11.57 -6.58 13.72
C TYR A 93 -10.05 -6.65 13.84
N LYS A 94 -9.55 -7.75 14.42
CA LYS A 94 -8.14 -7.87 14.80
C LYS A 94 -7.34 -8.55 13.72
N CYS A 95 -6.18 -7.99 13.39
CA CYS A 95 -5.26 -8.63 12.47
C CYS A 95 -4.71 -9.91 13.10
N VAL A 96 -4.84 -11.00 12.38
CA VAL A 96 -4.38 -12.34 12.76
C VAL A 96 -2.95 -12.55 12.28
N GLY A 97 -2.69 -12.20 11.03
CA GLY A 97 -1.36 -12.30 10.43
C GLY A 97 -1.35 -11.88 8.97
N GLN A 98 -0.14 -11.84 8.40
CA GLN A 98 0.11 -11.51 7.00
C GLN A 98 1.02 -12.57 6.38
N THR A 99 0.85 -12.85 5.08
CA THR A 99 1.80 -13.64 4.31
C THR A 99 1.92 -13.12 2.88
N THR A 100 3.02 -13.49 2.21
CA THR A 100 3.30 -13.18 0.81
C THR A 100 3.43 -14.52 0.08
N PRO A 101 2.43 -14.94 -0.71
CA PRO A 101 2.49 -16.20 -1.43
C PRO A 101 3.54 -16.13 -2.54
N GLU A 102 4.34 -17.19 -2.69
CA GLU A 102 5.33 -17.30 -3.78
C GLU A 102 4.68 -17.54 -5.14
N THR A 103 3.52 -18.19 -5.16
CA THR A 103 2.78 -18.51 -6.38
C THR A 103 1.52 -17.66 -6.51
N ALA A 104 1.08 -17.46 -7.75
CA ALA A 104 -0.14 -16.73 -8.03
C ALA A 104 -1.36 -17.48 -7.46
N LEU A 105 -1.91 -16.98 -6.35
CA LEU A 105 -3.20 -17.42 -5.86
C LEU A 105 -4.31 -16.88 -6.77
N ASN A 106 -5.04 -17.81 -7.40
CA ASN A 106 -6.26 -17.56 -8.17
C ASN A 106 -7.50 -17.98 -7.37
N VAL A 107 -7.49 -17.69 -6.07
CA VAL A 107 -8.51 -18.13 -5.12
C VAL A 107 -9.29 -16.92 -4.62
N SER A 108 -10.61 -17.06 -4.46
CA SER A 108 -11.46 -15.97 -3.97
C SER A 108 -11.23 -15.74 -2.47
N LYS A 109 -11.60 -14.56 -1.96
CA LYS A 109 -11.44 -14.22 -0.54
C LYS A 109 -12.27 -15.14 0.36
N GLU A 110 -13.45 -15.53 -0.11
CA GLU A 110 -14.39 -16.40 0.58
C GLU A 110 -13.83 -17.82 0.67
N GLN A 111 -13.17 -18.29 -0.39
CA GLN A 111 -12.51 -19.58 -0.40
C GLN A 111 -11.29 -19.59 0.53
N LEU A 112 -10.47 -18.53 0.53
CA LEU A 112 -9.37 -18.39 1.50
C LEU A 112 -9.87 -18.36 2.95
N ALA A 113 -10.98 -17.68 3.23
CA ALA A 113 -11.57 -17.69 4.57
C ALA A 113 -12.02 -19.09 5.01
N LYS A 114 -12.56 -19.90 4.08
CA LYS A 114 -12.89 -21.31 4.34
C LYS A 114 -11.66 -22.14 4.60
N GLU A 115 -10.62 -22.03 3.78
CA GLU A 115 -9.38 -22.79 3.95
C GLU A 115 -8.68 -22.49 5.28
N VAL A 116 -8.70 -21.22 5.71
CA VAL A 116 -8.20 -20.82 7.03
C VAL A 116 -9.04 -21.48 8.12
N ALA A 117 -10.37 -21.43 8.04
CA ALA A 117 -11.26 -22.07 9.02
C ALA A 117 -11.13 -23.60 9.06
N GLU A 118 -10.88 -24.25 7.92
CA GLU A 118 -10.62 -25.69 7.80
C GLU A 118 -9.22 -26.10 8.32
N SER A 119 -8.34 -25.12 8.55
CA SER A 119 -7.02 -25.33 9.15
C SER A 119 -7.06 -25.22 10.67
N LYS A 120 -8.07 -25.83 11.28
CA LYS A 120 -8.19 -25.94 12.74
C LYS A 120 -7.05 -26.81 13.31
N PRO A 121 -6.29 -26.29 14.30
CA PRO A 121 -5.31 -27.08 15.03
C PRO A 121 -5.97 -28.07 15.99
N ASP A 122 -5.39 -29.27 16.12
CA ASP A 122 -5.90 -30.33 16.99
C ASP A 122 -5.87 -29.95 18.49
N ASP A 123 -5.02 -28.99 18.88
CA ASP A 123 -4.81 -28.54 20.26
C ASP A 123 -5.79 -27.42 20.71
N ILE A 124 -6.77 -27.05 19.88
CA ILE A 124 -7.70 -25.94 20.15
C ILE A 124 -9.15 -26.42 20.13
N ASP A 125 -9.85 -26.21 21.25
CA ASP A 125 -11.28 -26.52 21.38
C ASP A 125 -12.21 -25.39 20.90
N ILE A 126 -11.64 -24.22 20.58
CA ILE A 126 -12.38 -23.09 20.03
C ILE A 126 -12.70 -23.35 18.55
N ASP A 127 -13.98 -23.32 18.20
CA ASP A 127 -14.43 -23.44 16.81
C ASP A 127 -14.65 -22.06 16.18
N LEU A 128 -13.92 -21.78 15.09
CA LEU A 128 -14.03 -20.56 14.28
C LEU A 128 -14.59 -20.91 12.90
N LYS A 129 -15.60 -20.16 12.46
CA LYS A 129 -16.26 -20.35 11.18
C LYS A 129 -15.61 -19.48 10.10
N PRO A 130 -15.83 -19.78 8.80
CA PRO A 130 -15.36 -18.93 7.71
C PRO A 130 -15.82 -17.47 7.84
N GLU A 131 -17.01 -17.24 8.39
CA GLU A 131 -17.61 -15.92 8.62
C GLU A 131 -16.87 -15.07 9.68
N ASP A 132 -16.10 -15.74 10.55
CA ASP A 132 -15.29 -15.09 11.59
C ASP A 132 -13.98 -14.53 11.03
N PHE A 133 -13.58 -14.97 9.84
CA PHE A 133 -12.38 -14.53 9.16
C PHE A 133 -12.70 -13.53 8.05
N VAL A 134 -11.88 -12.49 7.98
CA VAL A 134 -11.89 -11.51 6.90
C VAL A 134 -10.55 -11.61 6.20
N VAL A 135 -10.55 -11.91 4.90
CA VAL A 135 -9.32 -12.06 4.11
C VAL A 135 -9.18 -10.91 3.12
N LYS A 136 -8.03 -10.22 3.18
CA LYS A 136 -7.65 -9.17 2.24
C LYS A 136 -6.48 -9.64 1.40
N VAL A 137 -6.69 -9.67 0.09
CA VAL A 137 -5.64 -9.91 -0.90
C VAL A 137 -5.38 -8.60 -1.65
N PHE A 138 -4.13 -8.17 -1.72
CA PHE A 138 -3.74 -6.98 -2.48
C PHE A 138 -2.35 -7.15 -3.10
N GLY A 139 -2.09 -6.43 -4.19
CA GLY A 139 -0.79 -6.40 -4.86
C GLY A 139 -0.13 -5.03 -4.73
N ILE A 140 1.19 -5.01 -4.57
CA ILE A 140 2.00 -3.79 -4.70
C ILE A 140 2.94 -4.01 -5.88
N ASP A 141 2.81 -3.17 -6.90
CA ASP A 141 3.64 -3.26 -8.10
C ASP A 141 4.34 -1.93 -8.43
N TYR A 142 5.08 -1.90 -9.53
CA TYR A 142 5.68 -0.67 -10.06
C TYR A 142 4.76 0.05 -11.06
N GLY A 143 3.45 -0.23 -11.03
CA GLY A 143 2.46 0.37 -11.91
C GLY A 143 2.30 -0.33 -13.26
N LYS A 144 3.03 -1.43 -13.48
CA LYS A 144 2.97 -2.24 -14.71
C LYS A 144 2.99 -3.75 -14.42
N LYS A 145 2.30 -4.19 -13.36
CA LYS A 145 2.28 -5.60 -12.92
C LYS A 145 3.72 -6.13 -12.73
N GLU A 146 4.04 -7.27 -13.34
CA GLU A 146 5.36 -7.93 -13.26
C GLU A 146 6.44 -7.24 -14.10
N GLU A 147 6.08 -6.28 -14.95
CA GLU A 147 7.03 -5.62 -15.85
C GLU A 147 7.71 -4.42 -15.21
N ASN A 148 8.97 -4.18 -15.58
CA ASN A 148 9.68 -2.96 -15.21
C ASN A 148 9.13 -1.77 -16.02
N PRO A 149 8.54 -0.75 -15.38
CA PRO A 149 8.03 0.40 -16.12
C PRO A 149 9.15 1.21 -16.81
N ILE A 150 10.40 1.13 -16.33
CA ILE A 150 11.53 1.86 -16.92
C ILE A 150 11.87 1.34 -18.32
N ASP A 151 11.60 0.07 -18.60
CA ASP A 151 11.85 -0.53 -19.92
C ASP A 151 10.92 0.06 -21.01
N SER A 152 9.87 0.79 -20.60
CA SER A 152 8.95 1.50 -21.50
C SER A 152 9.24 3.00 -21.59
N VAL A 153 10.34 3.48 -20.99
CA VAL A 153 10.73 4.89 -20.97
C VAL A 153 11.90 5.13 -21.93
N TYR A 154 11.80 6.18 -22.73
CA TYR A 154 12.89 6.66 -23.57
C TYR A 154 13.64 7.81 -22.89
N PHE A 155 14.95 7.77 -23.00
CA PHE A 155 15.87 8.78 -22.49
C PHE A 155 16.63 9.43 -23.65
N TYR A 156 17.23 10.59 -23.38
CA TYR A 156 18.14 11.26 -24.29
C TYR A 156 19.39 11.72 -23.53
N CYS A 157 20.49 11.92 -24.25
CA CYS A 157 21.73 12.44 -23.68
C CYS A 157 21.83 13.95 -23.92
N LYS A 158 22.39 14.70 -22.96
CA LYS A 158 22.64 16.15 -23.11
C LYS A 158 23.38 16.50 -24.42
N ASN A 159 24.32 15.64 -24.83
CA ASN A 159 25.14 15.83 -26.03
C ASN A 159 24.41 15.46 -27.34
N ASN A 160 23.30 14.73 -27.26
CA ASN A 160 22.49 14.39 -28.43
C ASN A 160 20.99 14.34 -28.05
N PRO A 161 20.34 15.51 -27.86
CA PRO A 161 18.97 15.57 -27.34
C PRO A 161 17.91 15.00 -28.27
N SER A 162 18.19 14.92 -29.57
CA SER A 162 17.26 14.42 -30.59
C SER A 162 17.29 12.90 -30.76
N LYS A 163 18.22 12.19 -30.10
CA LYS A 163 18.34 10.73 -30.21
C LYS A 163 17.84 10.07 -28.93
N ALA A 164 16.73 9.36 -29.05
CA ALA A 164 16.18 8.54 -27.98
C ALA A 164 16.95 7.22 -27.83
N PHE A 165 17.05 6.72 -26.60
CA PHE A 165 17.53 5.38 -26.28
C PHE A 165 16.84 4.85 -25.02
N GLN A 166 16.98 3.55 -24.77
CA GLN A 166 16.50 2.90 -23.54
C GLN A 166 17.70 2.27 -22.82
N PRO A 167 17.99 2.65 -21.57
CA PRO A 167 19.07 2.04 -20.81
C PRO A 167 18.70 0.61 -20.40
N GLN A 168 19.66 -0.31 -20.49
CA GLN A 168 19.51 -1.63 -19.89
C GLN A 168 19.66 -1.53 -18.37
N LYS A 169 18.97 -2.39 -17.62
CA LYS A 169 18.98 -2.38 -16.14
C LYS A 169 20.40 -2.46 -15.56
N GLU A 170 21.25 -3.27 -16.18
CA GLU A 170 22.64 -3.50 -15.78
C GLU A 170 23.50 -2.24 -15.93
N GLN A 171 23.13 -1.34 -16.85
CA GLN A 171 23.80 -0.05 -17.05
C GLN A 171 23.43 0.96 -15.96
N VAL A 172 22.32 0.74 -15.23
CA VAL A 172 21.84 1.65 -14.19
C VAL A 172 22.42 1.24 -12.83
N SER A 173 22.11 0.04 -12.34
CA SER A 173 22.62 -0.47 -11.07
C SER A 173 22.25 -1.94 -10.84
N LYS A 174 23.16 -2.69 -10.21
CA LYS A 174 22.92 -4.07 -9.74
C LYS A 174 22.05 -4.15 -8.47
N LEU A 175 21.81 -3.02 -7.80
CA LEU A 175 20.99 -2.93 -6.59
C LEU A 175 19.50 -2.73 -6.89
N LEU A 176 19.09 -2.78 -8.17
CA LEU A 176 17.70 -2.63 -8.57
C LEU A 176 16.91 -3.92 -8.37
N PRO A 177 15.59 -3.83 -8.06
CA PRO A 177 14.73 -5.00 -7.88
C PRO A 177 14.73 -5.92 -9.11
N ASN A 178 14.69 -7.23 -8.87
CA ASN A 178 14.48 -8.24 -9.91
C ASN A 178 13.00 -8.55 -10.14
N THR A 179 12.16 -8.27 -9.13
CA THR A 179 10.72 -8.47 -9.17
C THR A 179 10.04 -7.11 -9.02
N PHE A 180 8.97 -6.88 -9.78
CA PHE A 180 8.28 -5.58 -9.87
C PHE A 180 6.86 -5.60 -9.30
N SER A 181 6.41 -6.76 -8.82
CA SER A 181 5.10 -6.98 -8.23
C SER A 181 5.21 -8.03 -7.11
N GLU A 182 4.46 -7.80 -6.04
CA GLU A 182 4.33 -8.69 -4.90
C GLU A 182 2.85 -8.76 -4.50
N LYS A 183 2.40 -9.92 -4.03
CA LYS A 183 1.06 -10.12 -3.49
C LYS A 183 1.14 -10.28 -1.98
N HIS A 184 0.12 -9.78 -1.30
CA HIS A 184 -0.01 -9.87 0.15
C HIS A 184 -1.38 -10.38 0.50
N ILE A 185 -1.43 -11.24 1.52
CA ILE A 185 -2.65 -11.73 2.14
C ILE A 185 -2.60 -11.30 3.59
N ILE A 186 -3.62 -10.59 4.04
CA ILE A 186 -3.82 -10.29 5.46
C ILE A 186 -5.12 -10.92 5.90
N VAL A 187 -5.05 -11.66 7.00
CA VAL A 187 -6.21 -12.28 7.63
C VAL A 187 -6.55 -11.49 8.90
N TYR A 188 -7.85 -11.25 9.11
CA TYR A 188 -8.39 -10.62 10.31
C TYR A 188 -9.45 -11.54 10.93
N CYS A 189 -9.67 -11.40 12.23
CA CYS A 189 -10.72 -12.09 12.97
C CYS A 189 -11.74 -11.08 13.49
N LYS A 190 -13.03 -11.34 13.26
CA LYS A 190 -14.15 -10.55 13.79
C LYS A 190 -14.33 -10.74 15.29
N GLN A 191 -14.04 -11.94 15.80
CA GLN A 191 -14.18 -12.30 17.22
C GLN A 191 -12.91 -11.92 18.00
N THR A 192 -12.93 -10.75 18.63
CA THR A 192 -11.73 -10.16 19.26
C THR A 192 -11.21 -10.97 20.46
N ASP A 193 -12.08 -11.71 21.12
CA ASP A 193 -11.81 -12.60 22.26
C ASP A 193 -11.10 -13.90 21.85
N LYS A 194 -11.17 -14.29 20.57
CA LYS A 194 -10.61 -15.54 20.03
C LYS A 194 -9.36 -15.34 19.17
N LEU A 195 -8.68 -14.20 19.32
CA LEU A 195 -7.54 -13.83 18.49
C LEU A 195 -6.40 -14.86 18.52
N GLU A 196 -6.06 -15.39 19.71
CA GLU A 196 -4.97 -16.36 19.85
C GLU A 196 -5.30 -17.69 19.17
N ALA A 197 -6.57 -18.12 19.20
CA ALA A 197 -7.01 -19.27 18.41
C ALA A 197 -6.91 -18.97 16.91
N ALA A 198 -7.40 -17.82 16.47
CA ALA A 198 -7.34 -17.41 15.06
C ALA A 198 -5.91 -17.35 14.52
N LYS A 199 -4.92 -16.91 15.31
CA LYS A 199 -3.50 -16.91 14.95
C LYS A 199 -3.00 -18.31 14.64
N LYS A 200 -3.30 -19.28 15.51
CA LYS A 200 -2.89 -20.68 15.28
C LYS A 200 -3.55 -21.30 14.04
N TYR A 201 -4.83 -20.98 13.76
CA TYR A 201 -5.48 -21.38 12.51
C TYR A 201 -4.73 -20.84 11.29
N PHE A 202 -4.35 -19.57 11.33
CA PHE A 202 -3.59 -18.93 10.25
C PHE A 202 -2.18 -19.51 10.09
N GLU A 203 -1.46 -19.74 11.19
CA GLU A 203 -0.14 -20.38 11.16
C GLU A 203 -0.20 -21.77 10.54
N GLN A 204 -1.19 -22.59 10.91
CA GLN A 204 -1.36 -23.92 10.33
C GLN A 204 -1.74 -23.86 8.85
N TRP A 205 -2.59 -22.89 8.45
CA TRP A 205 -2.91 -22.65 7.04
C TRP A 205 -1.66 -22.25 6.24
N CYS A 206 -0.82 -21.36 6.78
CA CYS A 206 0.46 -20.96 6.17
C CYS A 206 1.40 -22.16 5.97
N GLN A 207 1.55 -23.02 6.98
CA GLN A 207 2.36 -24.24 6.90
C GLN A 207 1.88 -25.19 5.80
N LYS A 208 0.57 -25.42 5.68
CA LYS A 208 -0.02 -26.27 4.64
C LYS A 208 0.22 -25.73 3.22
N ASN A 209 0.29 -24.41 3.08
CA ASN A 209 0.46 -23.71 1.80
C ASN A 209 1.91 -23.32 1.49
N ASN A 210 2.90 -23.86 2.24
CA ASN A 210 4.32 -23.53 2.10
C ASN A 210 4.58 -22.01 2.07
N SER A 211 3.86 -21.26 2.90
CA SER A 211 3.99 -19.81 3.02
C SER A 211 4.44 -19.45 4.44
N GLU A 212 5.25 -18.41 4.59
CA GLU A 212 5.68 -17.95 5.91
C GLU A 212 4.73 -16.87 6.44
N ALA A 213 4.28 -17.03 7.69
CA ALA A 213 3.59 -15.98 8.41
C ALA A 213 4.59 -14.87 8.75
N GLN A 214 4.32 -13.66 8.29
CA GLN A 214 5.13 -12.48 8.57
C GLN A 214 4.60 -11.79 9.83
N ASP A 215 5.53 -11.43 10.70
CA ASP A 215 5.19 -10.69 11.91
C ASP A 215 4.76 -9.27 11.52
N VAL A 216 3.55 -8.90 11.96
CA VAL A 216 2.80 -7.79 11.37
C VAL A 216 3.36 -6.41 11.75
N ASP A 217 4.37 -6.39 12.62
CA ASP A 217 5.01 -5.20 13.17
C ASP A 217 6.46 -4.99 12.67
N ILE A 218 6.99 -5.84 11.80
CA ILE A 218 8.33 -5.66 11.21
C ILE A 218 8.28 -4.57 10.14
N VAL A 219 8.47 -3.33 10.56
CA VAL A 219 8.84 -2.23 9.67
C VAL A 219 10.32 -2.38 9.35
N VAL A 220 10.65 -2.93 8.17
CA VAL A 220 12.04 -2.98 7.70
C VAL A 220 12.62 -1.56 7.67
N PRO A 221 13.72 -1.28 8.41
CA PRO A 221 14.38 0.03 8.37
C PRO A 221 14.90 0.30 6.95
N GLU A 222 14.57 1.47 6.39
CA GLU A 222 15.13 1.88 5.10
C GLU A 222 16.62 2.22 5.24
N LEU A 223 17.42 1.75 4.28
CA LEU A 223 18.71 2.35 3.92
C LEU A 223 18.45 3.79 3.48
N SER A 224 18.53 4.72 4.42
CA SER A 224 18.46 6.15 4.16
C SER A 224 19.77 6.64 3.54
N SER A 225 19.93 6.46 2.23
CA SER A 225 20.93 7.21 1.46
C SER A 225 20.24 8.36 0.72
N ILE A 226 19.75 9.34 1.49
CA ILE A 226 19.56 10.70 0.98
C ILE A 226 20.57 11.55 1.74
N ILE A 227 21.80 11.62 1.22
CA ILE A 227 22.71 12.70 1.58
C ILE A 227 22.15 13.95 0.88
N PRO A 228 21.80 15.03 1.60
CA PRO A 228 21.40 16.27 0.97
C PRO A 228 22.58 16.80 0.13
N LEU A 229 22.33 17.09 -1.15
CA LEU A 229 23.26 17.88 -1.94
C LEU A 229 23.41 19.26 -1.26
N PRO A 230 24.64 19.77 -1.05
CA PRO A 230 24.81 21.10 -0.51
C PRO A 230 24.20 22.13 -1.48
N PRO A 231 23.61 23.23 -0.96
CA PRO A 231 22.96 24.22 -1.79
C PRO A 231 23.97 24.85 -2.76
N ALA A 232 23.54 25.02 -4.01
CA ALA A 232 24.32 25.74 -5.01
C ALA A 232 24.55 27.17 -4.54
N SER A 233 25.81 27.58 -4.38
CA SER A 233 26.16 28.97 -4.09
C SER A 233 25.68 29.86 -5.24
N SER A 234 24.79 30.79 -4.92
CA SER A 234 24.31 31.82 -5.83
C SER A 234 25.48 32.66 -6.34
N ALA A 235 25.57 32.80 -7.66
CA ALA A 235 26.48 33.72 -8.32
C ALA A 235 26.01 35.15 -8.09
N GLU A 236 26.61 35.85 -7.12
CA GLU A 236 26.60 37.30 -7.05
C GLU A 236 27.81 37.76 -6.24
N ASP A 237 28.86 38.20 -6.95
CA ASP A 237 29.67 39.33 -6.49
C ASP A 237 30.39 39.97 -7.68
N ARG A 238 29.88 41.12 -8.11
CA ARG A 238 30.58 42.07 -8.99
C ARG A 238 31.20 43.16 -8.11
N ARG A 239 32.49 43.42 -8.37
CA ARG A 239 33.30 44.64 -8.10
C ARG A 239 34.08 44.72 -6.78
N ALA A 240 35.39 44.52 -6.89
CA ALA A 240 36.48 45.49 -6.64
C ALA A 240 37.80 44.73 -6.95
N GLY A 241 38.70 45.15 -7.82
CA GLY A 241 39.56 46.33 -7.74
C GLY A 241 40.90 45.95 -8.41
N ALA A 242 41.51 46.90 -9.12
CA ALA A 242 42.71 46.72 -9.93
C ALA A 242 44.01 46.68 -9.10
N GLY A 243 45.07 46.11 -9.68
CA GLY A 243 46.46 46.10 -9.18
C GLY A 243 46.84 44.76 -8.57
N GLU A 244 47.97 44.11 -8.83
CA GLU A 244 49.24 44.55 -9.40
C GLU A 244 50.05 43.29 -9.77
N ARG A 245 50.84 43.36 -10.85
CA ARG A 245 51.76 42.29 -11.27
C ARG A 245 52.98 42.28 -10.35
N VAL A 246 53.34 41.12 -9.79
CA VAL A 246 54.75 40.82 -9.48
C VAL A 246 55.08 39.39 -9.91
N LYS A 247 55.95 39.30 -10.92
CA LYS A 247 56.75 38.12 -11.24
C LYS A 247 57.87 38.03 -10.20
N LYS A 248 58.10 36.84 -9.63
CA LYS A 248 59.44 36.33 -9.27
C LYS A 248 59.39 34.81 -9.25
N GLY A 249 60.09 34.18 -10.20
CA GLY A 249 60.42 32.77 -10.12
C GLY A 249 61.69 32.57 -9.31
N PHE A 250 61.94 31.34 -8.84
CA PHE A 250 63.27 30.75 -8.79
C PHE A 250 63.19 29.22 -8.73
N PHE A 251 64.26 28.61 -9.24
CA PHE A 251 64.47 27.21 -9.64
C PHE A 251 64.57 26.19 -8.49
N GLY A 252 64.37 24.90 -8.82
CA GLY A 252 64.93 23.78 -8.06
C GLY A 252 64.41 22.40 -8.49
N ALA A 253 65.18 21.71 -9.33
CA ALA A 253 64.88 20.42 -9.97
C ALA A 253 65.24 19.19 -9.07
N PRO A 254 65.01 17.93 -9.52
CA PRO A 254 64.70 16.74 -8.71
C PRO A 254 65.89 15.80 -8.42
N LYS A 255 65.67 14.81 -7.54
CA LYS A 255 66.25 13.43 -7.46
C LYS A 255 65.75 12.81 -6.12
N GLY A 256 65.47 11.51 -5.98
CA GLY A 256 65.92 10.37 -6.75
C GLY A 256 65.22 9.05 -6.39
N GLN A 257 65.80 8.04 -7.01
CA GLN A 257 65.44 6.64 -7.24
C GLN A 257 65.78 5.70 -6.06
N GLN A 258 65.39 4.43 -6.24
CA GLN A 258 65.81 3.17 -5.60
C GLN A 258 64.91 2.72 -4.42
N HIS A 259 64.41 1.48 -4.37
CA HIS A 259 64.73 0.25 -5.11
C HIS A 259 63.46 -0.59 -5.32
#